data_AF-A0A7W1UKN1-F1
#
_entry.id   AF-A0A7W1UKN1-F1
#
_cell.length_a   1.000
_cell.length_b   1.000
_cell.length_c   1.000
_cell.angle_alpha   90.00
_cell.angle_beta   90.00
_cell.angle_gamma   90.00
#
_symmetry.space_group_name_H-M   'P 1'
#
loop_
_entity.id
_entity.type
_entity.pdbx_description
1 polymer ?
#
loop_
_entity_poly.entity_id
_entity_poly.type
_entity_poly.pdbx_seq_one_letter_code
_entity_poly.pdbx_strand_id
1 'polypeptide(L)'
;VQQGTAEVRRLRAQNAVALQMLTLGQRIGVMMDTTTRLTSSFELFEPTFDAAALTEQALRNNPALLSARATSNAAATDLRIARTAYLPSLSFGVGIGGSVYQAGDVDPLVRQQLGNFQGAFTACQQENEIRRAAGVAPRNCDLVNPENPVLQQDVRSRLEAENRGFPFGYTTQPATASVSVSLPIYTGIGRGLSIQQARVNEEDSRLQVRAQELRLQTEVAASVQNTRTAYQAALLERRVREIAAEELRLAEERFRAGVANSLEVVDAQTRLSEAEQREINAVYNFHRSLALLEALVGQDLRGGARQ
;
A
#
# COMPACT_ATOMS: atom_id res chain seq x y z
N VAL A 1 7.78 22.43 -54.12
CA VAL A 1 7.94 22.70 -52.67
C VAL A 1 6.67 22.36 -51.89
N GLN A 2 5.50 22.92 -52.24
CA GLN A 2 4.25 22.68 -51.50
C GLN A 2 3.80 21.20 -51.45
N GLN A 3 3.93 20.44 -52.55
CA GLN A 3 3.63 19.01 -52.56
C GLN A 3 4.54 18.22 -51.60
N GLY A 4 5.86 18.50 -51.59
CA GLY A 4 6.81 17.85 -50.69
C GLY A 4 6.53 18.16 -49.21
N THR A 5 6.10 19.38 -48.88
CA THR A 5 5.69 19.71 -47.51
C THR A 5 4.39 19.01 -47.10
N ALA A 6 3.46 18.80 -48.04
CA ALA A 6 2.21 18.07 -47.80
C ALA A 6 2.49 16.57 -47.55
N GLU A 7 3.39 15.95 -48.31
CA GLU A 7 3.81 14.55 -48.09
C GLU A 7 4.47 14.36 -46.72
N VAL A 8 5.36 15.26 -46.31
CA VAL A 8 5.99 15.21 -44.98
C VAL A 8 4.93 15.38 -43.87
N ARG A 9 3.95 16.27 -44.04
CA ARG A 9 2.83 16.43 -43.09
C ARG A 9 2.00 15.15 -42.97
N ARG A 10 1.68 14.51 -44.10
CA ARG A 10 0.94 13.23 -44.12
C ARG A 10 1.71 12.13 -43.39
N LEU A 11 3.01 11.98 -43.66
CA LEU A 11 3.84 10.96 -43.01
C LEU A 11 3.90 11.18 -41.48
N ARG A 12 4.07 12.43 -41.04
CA ARG A 12 4.04 12.78 -39.62
C ARG A 12 2.68 12.50 -38.97
N ALA A 13 1.58 12.81 -39.65
CA ALA A 13 0.23 12.53 -39.17
C ALA A 13 -0.03 11.02 -39.03
N GLN A 14 0.40 10.20 -40.01
CA GLN A 14 0.28 8.74 -39.94
C GLN A 14 1.09 8.15 -38.78
N ASN A 15 2.33 8.62 -38.60
CA ASN A 15 3.15 8.20 -37.47
C ASN A 15 2.52 8.61 -36.13
N ALA A 16 1.94 9.81 -36.04
CA ALA A 16 1.24 10.25 -34.84
C ALA A 16 0.05 9.35 -34.50
N VAL A 17 -0.77 8.96 -35.49
CA VAL A 17 -1.90 8.04 -35.28
C VAL A 17 -1.42 6.68 -34.78
N ALA A 18 -0.37 6.10 -35.40
CA ALA A 18 0.18 4.82 -34.97
C ALA A 18 0.67 4.85 -33.51
N LEU A 19 1.38 5.91 -33.10
CA LEU A 19 1.83 6.09 -31.73
C LEU A 19 0.67 6.25 -30.74
N GLN A 20 -0.40 6.97 -31.11
CA GLN A 20 -1.57 7.14 -30.26
C GLN A 20 -2.36 5.84 -30.09
N MET A 21 -2.45 4.99 -31.13
CA MET A 21 -3.07 3.67 -31.02
C MET A 21 -2.31 2.74 -30.10
N LEU A 22 -0.97 2.72 -30.17
CA LEU A 22 -0.14 1.96 -29.23
C LEU A 22 -0.33 2.44 -27.80
N THR A 23 -0.37 3.77 -27.60
CA THR A 23 -0.61 4.38 -26.28
C THR A 23 -1.99 4.03 -25.74
N LEU A 24 -3.02 4.02 -26.60
CA LEU A 24 -4.38 3.59 -26.24
C LEU A 24 -4.40 2.12 -25.85
N GLY A 25 -3.80 1.25 -26.68
CA GLY A 25 -3.67 -0.18 -26.42
C GLY A 25 -3.00 -0.47 -25.07
N GLN A 26 -1.91 0.23 -24.77
CA GLN A 26 -1.25 0.14 -23.46
C GLN A 26 -2.18 0.55 -22.30
N ARG A 27 -2.98 1.60 -22.47
CA ARG A 27 -3.90 2.08 -21.42
C ARG A 27 -5.07 1.14 -21.16
N ILE A 28 -5.58 0.47 -22.21
CA ILE A 28 -6.71 -0.46 -22.08
C ILE A 28 -6.28 -1.93 -21.90
N GLY A 29 -4.96 -2.21 -21.97
CA GLY A 29 -4.42 -3.56 -21.85
C GLY A 29 -4.63 -4.45 -23.07
N VAL A 30 -4.79 -3.88 -24.27
CA VAL A 30 -5.02 -4.63 -25.53
C VAL A 30 -3.93 -4.27 -26.54
N MET A 31 -3.35 -5.26 -27.21
CA MET A 31 -2.45 -4.99 -28.33
C MET A 31 -3.25 -4.48 -29.52
N MET A 32 -3.08 -3.20 -29.85
CA MET A 32 -3.67 -2.56 -31.02
C MET A 32 -2.63 -2.48 -32.14
N ASP A 33 -3.00 -2.92 -33.33
CA ASP A 33 -2.19 -2.77 -34.53
C ASP A 33 -2.75 -1.66 -35.43
N THR A 34 -2.10 -1.38 -36.55
CA THR A 34 -2.57 -0.37 -37.52
C THR A 34 -3.83 -0.76 -38.29
N THR A 35 -4.35 -1.99 -38.12
CA THR A 35 -5.58 -2.46 -38.78
C THR A 35 -6.83 -2.21 -37.93
N THR A 36 -6.63 -1.96 -36.64
CA THR A 36 -7.70 -1.72 -35.68
C THR A 36 -8.41 -0.40 -35.97
N ARG A 37 -9.72 -0.43 -36.21
CA ARG A 37 -10.54 0.77 -36.51
C ARG A 37 -11.37 1.19 -35.30
N LEU A 38 -11.23 2.44 -34.88
CA LEU A 38 -12.07 3.03 -33.83
C LEU A 38 -13.48 3.31 -34.40
N THR A 39 -14.52 2.93 -33.65
CA THR A 39 -15.93 3.10 -34.04
C THR A 39 -16.64 4.23 -33.30
N SER A 40 -16.02 4.81 -32.27
CA SER A 40 -16.63 5.87 -31.45
C SER A 40 -16.85 7.15 -32.26
N SER A 41 -18.07 7.69 -32.22
CA SER A 41 -18.37 9.05 -32.67
C SER A 41 -18.29 10.04 -31.52
N PHE A 42 -17.82 11.25 -31.83
CA PHE A 42 -17.73 12.37 -30.89
C PHE A 42 -18.73 13.43 -31.32
N GLU A 43 -19.96 13.31 -30.83
CA GLU A 43 -21.04 14.22 -31.16
C GLU A 43 -21.13 15.36 -30.15
N LEU A 44 -21.32 16.57 -30.65
CA LEU A 44 -21.57 17.75 -29.81
C LEU A 44 -22.98 17.66 -29.24
N PHE A 45 -23.10 17.89 -27.95
CA PHE A 45 -24.37 18.03 -27.24
C PHE A 45 -24.28 19.24 -26.30
N GLU A 46 -25.41 19.86 -26.02
CA GLU A 46 -25.43 21.05 -25.17
C GLU A 46 -25.25 20.66 -23.69
N PRO A 47 -24.22 21.19 -22.99
CA PRO A 47 -23.97 20.86 -21.59
C PRO A 47 -24.88 21.68 -20.65
N THR A 48 -26.08 21.16 -20.37
CA THR A 48 -27.07 21.73 -19.44
C THR A 48 -26.77 21.37 -17.97
N PHE A 49 -25.50 21.46 -17.56
CA PHE A 49 -25.07 21.09 -16.21
C PHE A 49 -25.31 22.21 -15.20
N ASP A 50 -25.89 21.89 -14.03
CA ASP A 50 -25.93 22.79 -12.88
C ASP A 50 -24.64 22.66 -12.05
N ALA A 51 -23.87 23.75 -11.98
CA ALA A 51 -22.62 23.79 -11.24
C ALA A 51 -22.83 23.55 -9.74
N ALA A 52 -23.95 24.02 -9.16
CA ALA A 52 -24.23 23.85 -7.74
C ALA A 52 -24.50 22.37 -7.42
N ALA A 53 -25.40 21.73 -8.17
CA ALA A 53 -25.69 20.30 -8.02
C ALA A 53 -24.44 19.42 -8.21
N LEU A 54 -23.63 19.69 -9.24
CA LEU A 54 -22.38 18.93 -9.47
C LEU A 54 -21.35 19.14 -8.37
N THR A 55 -21.27 20.34 -7.80
CA THR A 55 -20.37 20.63 -6.68
C THR A 55 -20.77 19.84 -5.43
N GLU A 56 -22.06 19.83 -5.09
CA GLU A 56 -22.58 19.05 -3.96
C GLU A 56 -22.28 17.56 -4.13
N GLN A 57 -22.43 17.05 -5.35
CA GLN A 57 -22.12 15.67 -5.67
C GLN A 57 -20.62 15.37 -5.59
N ALA A 58 -19.77 16.25 -6.11
CA ALA A 58 -18.31 16.11 -6.02
C ALA A 58 -17.85 16.09 -4.55
N LEU A 59 -18.41 16.95 -3.68
CA LEU A 59 -18.10 16.96 -2.25
C LEU A 59 -18.46 15.66 -1.51
N ARG A 60 -19.36 14.85 -2.07
CA ARG A 60 -19.71 13.52 -1.55
C ARG A 60 -18.81 12.41 -2.09
N ASN A 61 -18.55 12.43 -3.40
CA ASN A 61 -18.02 11.26 -4.10
C ASN A 61 -16.55 11.39 -4.52
N ASN A 62 -15.95 12.58 -4.42
CA ASN A 62 -14.58 12.79 -4.88
C ASN A 62 -13.56 11.95 -4.06
N PRO A 63 -12.79 11.04 -4.70
CA PRO A 63 -11.88 10.14 -4.00
C PRO A 63 -10.76 10.86 -3.23
N ALA A 64 -10.25 11.97 -3.75
CA ALA A 64 -9.19 12.73 -3.09
C ALA A 64 -9.70 13.39 -1.80
N LEU A 65 -10.94 13.91 -1.81
CA LEU A 65 -11.58 14.46 -0.61
C LEU A 65 -11.92 13.36 0.41
N LEU A 66 -12.38 12.19 -0.03
CA LEU A 66 -12.62 11.04 0.85
C LEU A 66 -11.31 10.58 1.52
N SER A 67 -10.21 10.52 0.77
CA SER A 67 -8.88 10.23 1.31
C SER A 67 -8.46 11.27 2.35
N ALA A 68 -8.64 12.56 2.08
CA ALA A 68 -8.30 13.63 3.02
C ALA A 68 -9.13 13.56 4.32
N ARG A 69 -10.43 13.20 4.22
CA ARG A 69 -11.27 12.97 5.40
C ARG A 69 -10.80 11.76 6.20
N ALA A 70 -10.37 10.69 5.53
CA ALA A 70 -9.82 9.51 6.19
C ALA A 70 -8.51 9.84 6.95
N THR A 71 -7.62 10.65 6.36
CA THR A 71 -6.38 11.09 7.04
C THR A 71 -6.67 12.00 8.23
N SER A 72 -7.66 12.91 8.14
CA SER A 72 -8.11 13.71 9.28
C SER A 72 -8.69 12.86 10.41
N ASN A 73 -9.51 11.85 10.08
CA ASN A 73 -10.04 10.90 11.08
C ASN A 73 -8.94 10.09 11.76
N ALA A 74 -7.88 9.71 11.03
CA ALA A 74 -6.71 9.05 11.58
C ALA A 74 -5.97 9.96 12.56
N ALA A 75 -5.71 11.22 12.19
CA ALA A 75 -5.07 12.20 13.08
C ALA A 75 -5.87 12.44 14.37
N ALA A 76 -7.22 12.47 14.28
CA ALA A 76 -8.08 12.54 15.46
C ALA A 76 -7.97 11.30 16.36
N THR A 77 -7.73 10.12 15.78
CA THR A 77 -7.49 8.89 16.52
C THR A 77 -6.11 8.90 17.17
N ASP A 78 -5.08 9.41 16.50
CA ASP A 78 -3.74 9.58 17.06
C ASP A 78 -3.74 10.52 18.26
N LEU A 79 -4.56 11.59 18.24
CA LEU A 79 -4.78 12.43 19.41
C LEU A 79 -5.39 11.65 20.59
N ARG A 80 -6.32 10.72 20.34
CA ARG A 80 -6.88 9.86 21.40
C ARG A 80 -5.82 8.91 21.93
N ILE A 81 -5.01 8.30 21.07
CA ILE A 81 -3.88 7.44 21.45
C ILE A 81 -2.87 8.24 22.30
N ALA A 82 -2.55 9.48 21.92
CA ALA A 82 -1.67 10.32 22.73
C ALA A 82 -2.26 10.60 24.13
N ARG A 83 -3.58 10.73 24.25
CA ARG A 83 -4.26 10.90 25.54
C ARG A 83 -4.25 9.63 26.38
N THR A 84 -4.24 8.43 25.79
CA THR A 84 -4.17 7.17 26.56
C THR A 84 -2.83 6.98 27.28
N ALA A 85 -1.81 7.79 26.97
CA ALA A 85 -0.56 7.84 27.75
C ALA A 85 -0.74 8.30 29.22
N TYR A 86 -1.92 8.81 29.59
CA TYR A 86 -2.30 9.07 30.99
C TYR A 86 -2.94 7.87 31.69
N LEU A 87 -3.26 6.80 30.96
CA LEU A 87 -3.89 5.61 31.49
C LEU A 87 -2.85 4.53 31.82
N PRO A 88 -3.14 3.62 32.76
CA PRO A 88 -2.29 2.47 33.00
C PRO A 88 -2.31 1.54 31.79
N SER A 89 -1.17 0.95 31.45
CA SER A 89 -1.12 -0.18 30.53
C SER A 89 -1.24 -1.50 31.30
N LEU A 90 -2.00 -2.44 30.74
CA LEU A 90 -2.14 -3.80 31.23
C LEU A 90 -1.52 -4.73 30.20
N SER A 91 -0.53 -5.53 30.60
CA SER A 91 0.04 -6.59 29.79
C SER A 91 -0.14 -7.94 30.47
N PHE A 92 -0.38 -8.97 29.67
CA PHE A 92 -0.50 -10.35 30.11
C PHE A 92 0.43 -11.21 29.27
N GLY A 93 1.16 -12.10 29.93
CA GLY A 93 2.09 -13.03 29.29
C GLY A 93 1.97 -14.41 29.92
N VAL A 94 2.13 -15.44 29.07
CA VAL A 94 2.21 -16.84 29.48
C VAL A 94 3.51 -17.40 28.92
N GLY A 95 4.33 -17.98 29.79
CA GLY A 95 5.59 -18.64 29.44
C GLY A 95 5.51 -20.12 29.73
N ILE A 96 5.69 -20.95 28.69
CA ILE A 96 5.82 -22.40 28.80
C ILE A 96 7.17 -22.76 28.19
N GLY A 97 7.97 -23.52 28.93
CA GLY A 97 9.34 -23.83 28.54
C GLY A 97 9.77 -25.20 29.04
N GLY A 98 10.85 -25.71 28.46
CA GLY A 98 11.50 -26.93 28.90
C GLY A 98 12.97 -26.84 28.52
N SER A 99 13.82 -27.44 29.34
CA SER A 99 15.24 -27.54 29.04
C SER A 99 15.65 -28.99 28.84
N VAL A 100 16.68 -29.19 28.03
CA VAL A 100 17.35 -30.47 27.82
C VAL A 100 18.82 -30.25 28.13
N TYR A 101 19.36 -31.02 29.06
CA TYR A 101 20.79 -30.99 29.39
C TYR A 101 21.37 -32.39 29.20
N GLN A 102 22.59 -32.44 28.68
CA GLN A 102 23.41 -33.65 28.66
C GLN A 102 24.73 -33.31 29.34
N ALA A 103 25.10 -34.08 30.37
CA ALA A 103 26.47 -34.06 30.88
C ALA A 103 27.39 -34.65 29.80
N GLY A 104 28.41 -33.89 29.38
CA GLY A 104 29.43 -34.38 28.44
C GLY A 104 30.34 -35.45 29.03
N ASP A 105 30.51 -35.44 30.36
CA ASP A 105 31.27 -36.43 31.13
C ASP A 105 30.59 -36.64 32.50
N VAL A 106 30.40 -37.90 32.91
CA VAL A 106 29.75 -38.30 34.16
C VAL A 106 30.75 -38.52 35.31
N ASP A 107 32.06 -38.54 35.03
CA ASP A 107 33.09 -38.87 36.02
C ASP A 107 33.15 -37.96 37.25
N PRO A 108 32.93 -36.63 37.15
CA PRO A 108 32.82 -35.77 38.33
C PRO A 108 31.62 -36.14 39.21
N LEU A 109 30.49 -36.50 38.61
CA LEU A 109 29.26 -36.90 39.30
C LEU A 109 29.44 -38.26 39.98
N VAL A 110 30.08 -39.23 39.30
CA VAL A 110 30.41 -40.54 39.86
C VAL A 110 31.30 -40.40 41.10
N ARG A 111 32.35 -39.57 41.04
CA ARG A 111 33.23 -39.31 42.19
C ARG A 111 32.50 -38.66 43.36
N GLN A 112 31.63 -37.69 43.09
CA GLN A 112 30.80 -37.06 44.13
C GLN A 112 29.88 -38.09 44.81
N GLN A 113 29.25 -38.97 44.03
CA GLN A 113 28.31 -39.95 44.55
C GLN A 113 29.00 -41.09 45.31
N LEU A 114 30.17 -41.53 44.86
CA LEU A 114 31.03 -42.47 45.61
C LEU A 114 31.53 -41.87 46.93
N GLY A 115 31.80 -40.56 46.96
CA GLY A 115 32.15 -39.83 48.19
C GLY A 115 31.09 -39.95 49.29
N ASN A 116 29.81 -40.09 48.93
CA ASN A 116 28.72 -40.28 49.91
C ASN A 116 28.78 -41.64 50.62
N PHE A 117 29.43 -42.64 50.03
CA PHE A 117 29.59 -43.96 50.62
C PHE A 117 30.76 -44.05 51.61
N GLN A 118 31.69 -43.08 51.60
CA GLN A 118 32.89 -43.08 52.45
C GLN A 118 32.55 -43.19 53.95
N GLY A 119 31.53 -42.47 54.42
CA GLY A 119 31.09 -42.51 55.81
C GLY A 119 30.47 -43.87 56.19
N ALA A 120 29.63 -44.42 55.32
CA ALA A 120 28.99 -45.72 55.54
C ALA A 120 30.02 -46.86 55.56
N PHE A 121 31.03 -46.81 54.68
CA PHE A 121 32.14 -47.75 54.68
C PHE A 121 32.95 -47.69 55.97
N THR A 122 33.33 -46.47 56.39
CA THR A 122 34.10 -46.28 57.63
C THR A 122 33.34 -46.79 58.86
N ALA A 123 32.05 -46.47 58.96
CA ALA A 123 31.20 -46.95 60.06
C ALA A 123 31.04 -48.48 60.05
N CYS A 124 30.88 -49.09 58.88
CA CYS A 124 30.79 -50.55 58.75
C CYS A 124 32.09 -51.23 59.19
N GLN A 125 33.25 -50.67 58.86
CA GLN A 125 34.54 -51.20 59.29
C GLN A 125 34.73 -51.08 60.81
N GLN A 126 34.37 -49.93 61.41
CA GLN A 126 34.40 -49.77 62.86
C GLN A 126 33.47 -50.75 63.59
N GLU A 127 32.28 -51.00 63.05
CA GLU A 127 31.37 -52.02 63.59
C GLU A 127 31.99 -53.42 63.52
N ASN A 128 32.70 -53.73 62.42
CA ASN A 128 33.39 -55.00 62.25
C ASN A 128 34.55 -55.20 63.23
N GLU A 129 35.28 -54.15 63.59
CA GLU A 129 36.30 -54.21 64.64
C GLU A 129 35.69 -54.61 65.99
N ILE A 130 34.55 -54.01 66.35
CA ILE A 130 33.79 -54.36 67.56
C ILE A 130 33.27 -55.80 67.49
N ARG A 131 32.70 -56.22 66.35
CA ARG A 131 32.16 -57.58 66.15
C ARG A 131 33.24 -58.64 66.27
N ARG A 132 34.43 -58.40 65.72
CA ARG A 132 35.58 -59.31 65.84
C ARG A 132 36.04 -59.44 67.29
N ALA A 133 36.11 -58.33 68.02
CA ALA A 133 36.42 -58.34 69.45
C ALA A 133 35.36 -59.11 70.27
N ALA A 134 34.09 -59.09 69.83
CA ALA A 134 32.99 -59.82 70.47
C ALA A 134 32.82 -61.28 69.98
N GLY A 135 33.70 -61.79 69.11
CA GLY A 135 33.63 -63.17 68.59
C GLY A 135 32.48 -63.43 67.60
N VAL A 136 31.88 -62.38 67.04
CA VAL A 136 30.79 -62.47 66.06
C VAL A 136 31.35 -62.27 64.64
N ALA A 137 30.79 -62.98 63.66
CA ALA A 137 31.20 -62.85 62.26
C ALA A 137 31.06 -61.40 61.76
N PRO A 138 32.04 -60.88 60.99
CA PRO A 138 32.00 -59.54 60.43
C PRO A 138 30.93 -59.42 59.34
N ARG A 139 30.37 -58.22 59.18
CA ARG A 139 29.48 -57.85 58.08
C ARG A 139 30.29 -57.62 56.81
N ASN A 140 29.68 -57.86 55.66
CA ASN A 140 30.27 -57.52 54.37
C ASN A 140 30.18 -56.01 54.11
N CYS A 141 31.29 -55.29 54.29
CA CYS A 141 31.39 -53.85 54.04
C CYS A 141 31.74 -53.52 52.59
N ASP A 142 32.08 -54.50 51.76
CA ASP A 142 32.48 -54.26 50.37
C ASP A 142 31.33 -53.72 49.52
N LEU A 143 30.08 -54.01 49.91
CA LEU A 143 28.88 -53.48 49.25
C LEU A 143 28.76 -51.95 49.31
N VAL A 144 29.45 -51.30 50.26
CA VAL A 144 29.47 -49.84 50.41
C VAL A 144 30.88 -49.27 50.28
N ASN A 145 31.86 -50.09 49.87
CA ASN A 145 33.24 -49.64 49.68
C ASN A 145 33.34 -48.76 48.41
N PRO A 146 33.73 -47.48 48.52
CA PRO A 146 33.88 -46.59 47.37
C PRO A 146 34.92 -47.06 46.33
N GLU A 147 35.85 -47.92 46.74
CA GLU A 147 36.87 -48.52 45.87
C GLU A 147 36.39 -49.82 45.19
N ASN A 148 35.20 -50.34 45.53
CA ASN A 148 34.67 -51.55 44.92
C ASN A 148 34.25 -51.30 43.45
N PRO A 149 34.87 -51.99 42.47
CA PRO A 149 34.56 -51.79 41.05
C PRO A 149 33.10 -52.04 40.68
N VAL A 150 32.42 -52.96 41.37
CA VAL A 150 31.00 -53.27 41.13
C VAL A 150 30.12 -52.09 41.56
N LEU A 151 30.42 -51.47 42.70
CA LEU A 151 29.71 -50.28 43.17
C LEU A 151 29.98 -49.07 42.26
N GLN A 152 31.23 -48.88 41.83
CA GLN A 152 31.60 -47.80 40.91
C GLN A 152 30.86 -47.92 39.58
N GLN A 153 30.79 -49.14 39.01
CA GLN A 153 30.08 -49.38 37.77
C GLN A 153 28.56 -49.24 37.93
N ASP A 154 28.00 -49.66 39.05
CA ASP A 154 26.57 -49.48 39.34
C ASP A 154 26.21 -47.98 39.44
N VAL A 155 26.97 -47.21 40.21
CA VAL A 155 26.82 -45.74 40.33
C VAL A 155 26.96 -45.06 38.96
N ARG A 156 27.98 -45.41 38.17
CA ARG A 156 28.19 -44.85 36.82
C ARG A 156 27.03 -45.20 35.88
N SER A 157 26.59 -46.46 35.83
CA SER A 157 25.52 -46.88 34.93
C SER A 157 24.19 -46.21 35.24
N ARG A 158 23.91 -45.92 36.53
CA ARG A 158 22.74 -45.14 36.96
C ARG A 158 22.82 -43.69 36.47
N LEU A 159 23.94 -43.01 36.68
CA LEU A 159 24.15 -41.63 36.21
C LEU A 159 24.13 -41.52 34.68
N GLU A 160 24.73 -42.47 33.96
CA GLU A 160 24.66 -42.54 32.50
C GLU A 160 23.24 -42.75 31.99
N ALA A 161 22.43 -43.57 32.69
CA ALA A 161 21.02 -43.77 32.36
C ALA A 161 20.18 -42.52 32.59
N GLU A 162 20.44 -41.78 33.66
CA GLU A 162 19.83 -40.46 33.94
C GLU A 162 20.26 -39.40 32.90
N ASN A 163 21.42 -39.57 32.27
CA ASN A 163 21.97 -38.67 31.24
C ASN A 163 21.53 -38.96 29.79
N ARG A 164 20.57 -39.88 29.56
CA ARG A 164 20.11 -40.28 28.21
C ARG A 164 18.99 -39.42 27.62
N GLY A 165 18.57 -38.37 28.31
CA GLY A 165 17.48 -37.49 27.89
C GLY A 165 17.80 -36.60 26.67
N PHE A 166 19.00 -36.60 26.11
CA PHE A 166 19.31 -35.74 24.96
C PHE A 166 19.02 -36.43 23.61
N PRO A 167 18.43 -35.75 22.61
CA PRO A 167 17.91 -34.37 22.63
C PRO A 167 16.41 -34.26 22.98
N PHE A 168 15.70 -35.36 23.27
CA PHE A 168 14.22 -35.40 23.28
C PHE A 168 13.56 -35.61 24.66
N GLY A 169 14.35 -35.80 25.72
CA GLY A 169 13.95 -35.88 27.11
C GLY A 169 13.96 -34.50 27.76
N TYR A 170 12.81 -33.83 27.70
CA TYR A 170 12.63 -32.49 28.26
C TYR A 170 12.32 -32.54 29.75
N THR A 171 13.05 -31.77 30.54
CA THR A 171 12.58 -31.37 31.88
C THR A 171 11.66 -30.18 31.69
N THR A 172 10.35 -30.40 31.78
CA THR A 172 9.35 -29.34 31.68
C THR A 172 9.58 -28.33 32.81
N GLN A 173 9.75 -27.06 32.45
CA GLN A 173 9.77 -25.98 33.43
C GLN A 173 8.33 -25.66 33.83
N PRO A 174 8.09 -25.20 35.07
CA PRO A 174 6.76 -24.77 35.49
C PRO A 174 6.22 -23.70 34.53
N ALA A 175 4.98 -23.89 34.06
CA ALA A 175 4.30 -22.85 33.28
C ALA A 175 4.15 -21.60 34.15
N THR A 176 4.49 -20.45 33.59
CA THR A 176 4.38 -19.16 34.26
C THR A 176 3.32 -18.33 33.57
N ALA A 177 2.50 -17.62 34.36
CA ALA A 177 1.57 -16.63 33.86
C ALA A 177 1.80 -15.34 34.66
N SER A 178 1.89 -14.21 33.99
CA SER A 178 2.14 -12.92 34.61
C SER A 178 1.20 -11.86 34.05
N VAL A 179 0.59 -11.10 34.94
CA VAL A 179 -0.13 -9.87 34.62
C VAL A 179 0.69 -8.70 35.17
N SER A 180 0.97 -7.70 34.34
CA SER A 180 1.69 -6.50 34.72
C SER A 180 0.85 -5.26 34.43
N VAL A 181 0.73 -4.39 35.43
CA VAL A 181 0.09 -3.07 35.32
C VAL A 181 1.16 -2.01 35.46
N SER A 182 1.27 -1.12 34.48
CA SER A 182 2.25 -0.02 34.50
C SER A 182 1.55 1.33 34.35
N LEU A 183 1.74 2.21 35.34
CA LEU A 183 1.24 3.59 35.30
C LEU A 183 2.38 4.57 35.56
N PRO A 184 2.91 5.27 34.53
CA PRO A 184 3.94 6.27 34.75
C PRO A 184 3.32 7.51 35.43
N ILE A 185 3.73 7.75 36.68
CA ILE A 185 3.22 8.86 37.50
C ILE A 185 3.77 10.20 36.98
N TYR A 186 5.05 10.25 36.63
CA TYR A 186 5.71 11.45 36.11
C TYR A 186 6.63 11.12 34.93
N THR A 187 6.45 11.83 33.83
CA THR A 187 7.23 11.69 32.58
C THR A 187 7.82 13.03 32.13
N GLY A 188 7.96 14.00 33.03
CA GLY A 188 8.28 15.38 32.66
C GLY A 188 7.23 16.00 31.72
N ILE A 189 7.68 16.85 30.80
CA ILE A 189 6.82 17.53 29.82
C ILE A 189 6.45 16.67 28.59
N GLY A 190 7.10 15.52 28.39
CA GLY A 190 7.04 14.76 27.13
C GLY A 190 5.62 14.31 26.73
N ARG A 191 4.82 13.85 27.69
CA ARG A 191 3.42 13.44 27.45
C ARG A 191 2.53 14.62 27.06
N GLY A 192 2.70 15.76 27.73
CA GLY A 192 1.98 16.98 27.41
C GLY A 192 2.32 17.47 26.00
N LEU A 193 3.62 17.49 25.66
CA LEU A 193 4.09 17.87 24.32
C LEU A 193 3.55 16.94 23.23
N SER A 194 3.55 15.63 23.48
CA SER A 194 3.03 14.63 22.52
C SER A 194 1.53 14.85 22.21
N ILE A 195 0.73 15.20 23.23
CA ILE A 195 -0.69 15.51 23.04
C ILE A 195 -0.90 16.84 22.31
N GLN A 196 -0.09 17.87 22.63
CA GLN A 196 -0.18 19.13 21.90
C GLN A 196 0.22 18.96 20.44
N GLN A 197 1.28 18.19 20.15
CA GLN A 197 1.66 17.87 18.77
C GLN A 197 0.55 17.12 18.04
N ALA A 198 -0.03 16.08 18.65
CA ALA A 198 -1.12 15.33 18.04
C ALA A 198 -2.38 16.21 17.84
N ARG A 199 -2.62 17.18 18.71
CA ARG A 199 -3.72 18.15 18.57
C ARG A 199 -3.49 19.08 17.38
N VAL A 200 -2.29 19.65 17.26
CA VAL A 200 -1.93 20.50 16.11
C VAL A 200 -2.03 19.70 14.81
N ASN A 201 -1.53 18.46 14.78
CA ASN A 201 -1.63 17.61 13.60
C ASN A 201 -3.08 17.28 13.20
N GLU A 202 -3.98 17.06 14.18
CA GLU A 202 -5.41 16.88 13.93
C GLU A 202 -6.05 18.15 13.35
N GLU A 203 -5.73 19.31 13.92
CA GLU A 203 -6.22 20.60 13.44
C GLU A 203 -5.71 20.92 12.03
N ASP A 204 -4.43 20.70 11.77
CA ASP A 204 -3.83 20.86 10.44
C ASP A 204 -4.52 19.94 9.42
N SER A 205 -4.74 18.68 9.77
CA SER A 205 -5.43 17.73 8.89
C SER A 205 -6.87 18.15 8.62
N ARG A 206 -7.57 18.70 9.61
CA ARG A 206 -8.93 19.24 9.45
C ARG A 206 -8.94 20.47 8.53
N LEU A 207 -7.96 21.36 8.68
CA LEU A 207 -7.80 22.53 7.80
C LEU A 207 -7.44 22.11 6.36
N GLN A 208 -6.64 21.06 6.18
CA GLN A 208 -6.35 20.48 4.88
C GLN A 208 -7.61 19.93 4.19
N VAL A 209 -8.49 19.24 4.92
CA VAL A 209 -9.80 18.81 4.40
C VAL A 209 -10.59 20.04 3.93
N ARG A 210 -10.67 21.09 4.76
CA ARG A 210 -11.41 22.29 4.39
C ARG A 210 -10.83 22.99 3.16
N ALA A 211 -9.51 23.09 3.06
CA ALA A 211 -8.84 23.64 1.89
C ALA A 211 -9.13 22.79 0.63
N GLN A 212 -9.12 21.47 0.76
CA GLN A 212 -9.46 20.55 -0.33
C GLN A 212 -10.92 20.68 -0.77
N GLU A 213 -11.86 20.88 0.15
CA GLU A 213 -13.27 21.15 -0.18
C GLU A 213 -13.41 22.43 -0.99
N LEU A 214 -12.80 23.53 -0.54
CA LEU A 214 -12.84 24.82 -1.25
C LEU A 214 -12.20 24.72 -2.63
N ARG A 215 -11.07 24.01 -2.74
CA ARG A 215 -10.40 23.78 -4.02
C ARG A 215 -11.26 22.97 -4.98
N LEU A 216 -11.92 21.92 -4.48
CA LEU A 216 -12.81 21.10 -5.30
C LEU A 216 -14.02 21.93 -5.80
N GLN A 217 -14.58 22.80 -4.96
CA GLN A 217 -15.67 23.71 -5.36
C GLN A 217 -15.25 24.63 -6.51
N THR A 218 -14.05 25.23 -6.44
CA THR A 218 -13.56 26.11 -7.50
C THR A 218 -13.19 25.33 -8.77
N GLU A 219 -12.57 24.15 -8.63
CA GLU A 219 -12.23 23.26 -9.75
C GLU A 219 -13.49 22.79 -10.51
N VAL A 220 -14.55 22.39 -9.80
CA VAL A 220 -15.82 21.98 -10.44
C VAL A 220 -16.47 23.15 -11.17
N ALA A 221 -16.59 24.31 -10.52
CA ALA A 221 -17.18 25.50 -11.15
C ALA A 221 -16.41 25.94 -12.40
N ALA A 222 -15.07 25.96 -12.33
CA ALA A 222 -14.22 26.26 -13.47
C ALA A 222 -14.36 25.22 -14.59
N SER A 223 -14.43 23.93 -14.25
CA SER A 223 -14.58 22.85 -15.22
C SER A 223 -15.92 22.89 -15.96
N VAL A 224 -17.02 23.20 -15.26
CA VAL A 224 -18.34 23.42 -15.88
C VAL A 224 -18.26 24.59 -16.87
N GLN A 225 -17.66 25.71 -16.48
CA GLN A 225 -17.50 26.87 -17.36
C GLN A 225 -16.63 26.54 -18.58
N ASN A 226 -15.49 25.88 -18.38
CA ASN A 226 -14.60 25.44 -19.46
C ASN A 226 -15.31 24.49 -20.44
N THR A 227 -16.17 23.60 -19.94
CA THR A 227 -16.94 22.67 -20.77
C THR A 227 -17.97 23.41 -21.63
N ARG A 228 -18.70 24.36 -21.05
CA ARG A 228 -19.64 25.24 -21.80
C ARG A 228 -18.92 26.07 -22.85
N THR A 229 -17.78 26.68 -22.50
CA THR A 229 -16.99 27.45 -23.45
C THR A 229 -16.43 26.59 -24.58
N ALA A 230 -15.94 25.37 -24.28
CA ALA A 230 -15.45 24.45 -25.29
C ALA A 230 -16.56 24.00 -26.25
N TYR A 231 -17.78 23.77 -25.75
CA TYR A 231 -18.96 23.50 -26.58
C TYR A 231 -19.26 24.66 -27.54
N GLN A 232 -19.34 25.89 -27.03
CA GLN A 232 -19.60 27.08 -27.85
C GLN A 232 -18.50 27.30 -28.90
N ALA A 233 -17.23 27.10 -28.52
CA ALA A 233 -16.12 27.18 -29.46
C ALA A 233 -16.23 26.14 -30.57
N ALA A 234 -16.60 24.90 -30.23
CA ALA A 234 -16.80 23.85 -31.24
C ALA A 234 -17.96 24.15 -32.21
N LEU A 235 -19.05 24.75 -31.72
CA LEU A 235 -20.13 25.24 -32.58
C LEU A 235 -19.68 26.36 -33.52
N LEU A 236 -18.87 27.30 -33.01
CA LEU A 236 -18.33 28.39 -33.83
C LEU A 236 -17.36 27.88 -34.91
N GLU A 237 -16.45 26.97 -34.56
CA GLU A 237 -15.51 26.38 -35.51
C GLU A 237 -16.22 25.55 -36.60
N ARG A 238 -17.31 24.86 -36.25
CA ARG A 238 -18.19 24.23 -37.26
C ARG A 238 -18.71 25.24 -38.27
N ARG A 239 -19.20 26.40 -37.79
CA ARG A 239 -19.67 27.48 -38.67
C ARG A 239 -18.55 28.09 -39.50
N VAL A 240 -17.34 28.23 -38.95
CA VAL A 240 -16.16 28.68 -39.69
C VAL A 240 -15.80 27.71 -40.81
N ARG A 241 -15.87 26.39 -40.57
CA ARG A 241 -15.66 25.38 -41.61
C ARG A 241 -16.72 25.44 -42.70
N GLU A 242 -17.99 25.65 -42.35
CA GLU A 242 -19.08 25.84 -43.32
C GLU A 242 -18.85 27.07 -44.21
N ILE A 243 -18.42 28.20 -43.62
CA ILE A 243 -18.08 29.42 -44.37
C ILE A 243 -16.89 29.18 -45.29
N ALA A 244 -15.83 28.52 -44.80
CA ALA A 244 -14.65 28.22 -45.61
C ALA A 244 -14.97 27.27 -46.78
N ALA A 245 -15.92 26.35 -46.61
CA ALA A 245 -16.39 25.48 -47.68
C ALA A 245 -17.12 26.27 -48.79
N GLU A 246 -17.91 27.25 -48.39
CA GLU A 246 -18.60 28.15 -49.32
C GLU A 246 -17.62 29.10 -50.05
N GLU A 247 -16.59 29.59 -49.36
CA GLU A 247 -15.50 30.37 -49.97
C GLU A 247 -14.80 29.56 -51.07
N LEU A 248 -14.49 28.28 -50.81
CA LEU A 248 -13.90 27.39 -51.80
C LEU A 248 -14.83 27.20 -53.00
N ARG A 249 -16.13 26.94 -52.77
CA ARG A 249 -17.12 26.79 -53.85
C ARG A 249 -17.15 28.01 -54.76
N LEU A 250 -17.18 29.22 -54.18
CA LEU A 250 -17.19 30.47 -54.94
C LEU A 250 -15.87 30.69 -55.71
N ALA A 251 -14.72 30.39 -55.10
CA ALA A 251 -13.42 30.50 -55.75
C ALA A 251 -13.32 29.57 -56.96
N GLU A 252 -13.81 28.33 -56.85
CA GLU A 252 -13.87 27.38 -57.96
C GLU A 252 -14.77 27.86 -59.10
N GLU A 253 -15.93 28.43 -58.78
CA GLU A 253 -16.85 28.99 -59.78
C GLU A 253 -16.23 30.16 -60.54
N ARG A 254 -15.57 31.08 -59.83
CA ARG A 254 -14.87 32.22 -60.42
C ARG A 254 -13.68 31.79 -61.28
N PHE A 255 -12.95 30.75 -60.87
CA PHE A 255 -11.87 30.16 -61.65
C PHE A 255 -12.39 29.53 -62.95
N ARG A 256 -13.49 28.76 -62.88
CA ARG A 256 -14.16 28.18 -64.07
C ARG A 256 -14.70 29.25 -65.02
N ALA A 257 -15.16 30.38 -64.48
CA ALA A 257 -15.61 31.54 -65.26
C ALA A 257 -14.45 32.40 -65.80
N GLY A 258 -13.19 32.08 -65.46
CA GLY A 258 -11.99 32.80 -65.91
C GLY A 258 -11.76 34.16 -65.24
N VAL A 259 -12.47 34.48 -64.15
CA VAL A 259 -12.38 35.75 -63.42
C VAL A 259 -11.57 35.67 -62.13
N ALA A 260 -10.99 34.50 -61.82
CA ALA A 260 -10.07 34.25 -60.72
C ALA A 260 -8.89 33.40 -61.22
N ASN A 261 -7.76 33.46 -60.49
CA ASN A 261 -6.56 32.66 -60.81
C ASN A 261 -6.49 31.36 -59.98
N SER A 262 -5.56 30.47 -60.34
CA SER A 262 -5.37 29.18 -59.65
C SER A 262 -4.85 29.31 -58.22
N LEU A 263 -4.20 30.44 -57.88
CA LEU A 263 -3.73 30.71 -56.52
C LEU A 263 -4.91 30.93 -55.56
N GLU A 264 -5.97 31.63 -55.98
CA GLU A 264 -7.17 31.85 -55.16
C GLU A 264 -7.84 30.53 -54.74
N VAL A 265 -7.91 29.55 -55.64
CA VAL A 265 -8.48 28.23 -55.33
C VAL A 265 -7.61 27.48 -54.33
N VAL A 266 -6.28 27.48 -54.51
CA VAL A 266 -5.34 26.82 -53.60
C VAL A 266 -5.36 27.46 -52.21
N ASP A 267 -5.48 28.78 -52.13
CA ASP A 267 -5.61 29.49 -50.86
C ASP A 267 -6.93 29.14 -50.16
N ALA A 268 -8.04 29.08 -50.89
CA ALA A 268 -9.34 28.68 -50.34
C ALA A 268 -9.34 27.22 -49.86
N GLN A 269 -8.71 26.30 -50.61
CA GLN A 269 -8.52 24.90 -50.18
C GLN A 269 -7.70 24.81 -48.89
N THR A 270 -6.66 25.63 -48.77
CA THR A 270 -5.83 25.69 -47.55
C THR A 270 -6.65 26.17 -46.36
N ARG A 271 -7.45 27.24 -46.52
CA ARG A 271 -8.34 27.76 -45.46
C ARG A 271 -9.37 26.75 -45.00
N LEU A 272 -10.00 26.03 -45.95
CA LEU A 272 -10.94 24.96 -45.61
C LEU A 272 -10.25 23.84 -44.83
N SER A 273 -9.10 23.36 -45.30
CA SER A 273 -8.34 22.31 -44.62
C SER A 273 -7.89 22.72 -43.20
N GLU A 274 -7.54 23.99 -43.00
CA GLU A 274 -7.24 24.52 -41.66
C GLU A 274 -8.50 24.63 -40.78
N ALA A 275 -9.64 25.06 -41.34
CA ALA A 275 -10.91 25.15 -40.62
C ALA A 275 -11.42 23.77 -40.19
N GLU A 276 -11.32 22.75 -41.04
CA GLU A 276 -11.63 21.36 -40.70
C GLU A 276 -10.77 20.86 -39.54
N GLN A 277 -9.46 21.12 -39.56
CA GLN A 277 -8.57 20.76 -38.46
C GLN A 277 -8.93 21.49 -37.16
N ARG A 278 -9.30 22.78 -37.23
CA ARG A 278 -9.76 23.54 -36.06
C ARG A 278 -11.06 23.00 -35.49
N GLU A 279 -12.04 22.64 -36.32
CA GLU A 279 -13.28 22.01 -35.87
C GLU A 279 -13.01 20.69 -35.16
N ILE A 280 -12.20 19.79 -35.74
CA ILE A 280 -11.84 18.50 -35.13
C ILE A 280 -11.21 18.72 -33.75
N ASN A 281 -10.26 19.65 -33.65
CA ASN A 281 -9.61 19.96 -32.38
C ASN A 281 -10.59 20.56 -31.36
N ALA A 282 -11.51 21.41 -31.79
CA ALA A 282 -12.51 22.02 -30.91
C ALA A 282 -13.49 20.97 -30.35
N VAL A 283 -13.98 20.05 -31.19
CA VAL A 283 -14.82 18.92 -30.75
C VAL A 283 -14.08 18.05 -29.75
N TYR A 284 -12.82 17.70 -30.04
CA TYR A 284 -12.00 16.92 -29.10
C TYR A 284 -11.78 17.65 -27.77
N ASN A 285 -11.52 18.96 -27.81
CA ASN A 285 -11.35 19.78 -26.61
C ASN A 285 -12.61 19.82 -25.74
N PHE A 286 -13.80 19.83 -26.33
CA PHE A 286 -15.06 19.71 -25.61
C PHE A 286 -15.18 18.35 -24.90
N HIS A 287 -14.95 17.23 -25.59
CA HIS A 287 -15.03 15.92 -24.94
C HIS A 287 -13.93 15.71 -23.88
N ARG A 288 -12.76 16.33 -24.06
CA ARG A 288 -11.70 16.32 -23.07
C ARG A 288 -12.08 17.12 -21.83
N SER A 289 -12.65 18.31 -21.97
CA SER A 289 -13.09 19.11 -20.81
C SER A 289 -14.23 18.41 -20.07
N LEU A 290 -15.16 17.78 -20.78
CA LEU A 290 -16.19 16.93 -20.20
C LEU A 290 -15.59 15.76 -19.40
N ALA A 291 -14.62 15.03 -19.96
CA ALA A 291 -13.95 13.93 -19.25
C ALA A 291 -13.25 14.38 -17.95
N LEU A 292 -12.70 15.60 -17.95
CA LEU A 292 -12.12 16.19 -16.74
C LEU A 292 -13.20 16.54 -15.70
N LEU A 293 -14.35 17.05 -16.13
CA LEU A 293 -15.50 17.29 -15.25
C LEU A 293 -16.03 15.98 -14.64
N GLU A 294 -16.18 14.94 -15.45
CA GLU A 294 -16.58 13.59 -15.02
C GLU A 294 -15.61 13.03 -13.97
N ALA A 295 -14.30 13.22 -14.16
CA ALA A 295 -13.28 12.79 -13.20
C ALA A 295 -13.35 13.55 -11.87
N LEU A 296 -13.71 14.85 -11.88
CA LEU A 296 -13.87 15.65 -10.66
C LEU A 296 -15.11 15.23 -9.85
N VAL A 297 -16.22 14.97 -10.53
CA VAL A 297 -17.51 14.60 -9.92
C VAL A 297 -17.55 13.11 -9.55
N GLY A 298 -16.83 12.27 -10.29
CA GLY A 298 -16.77 10.82 -10.08
C GLY A 298 -17.92 10.05 -10.74
N GLN A 299 -18.52 10.57 -11.81
CA GLN A 299 -19.58 9.87 -12.57
C GLN A 299 -19.55 10.23 -14.06
N ASP A 300 -20.17 9.38 -14.88
CA ASP A 300 -20.41 9.65 -16.30
C ASP A 300 -21.53 10.69 -16.48
N LEU A 301 -21.26 11.76 -17.22
CA LEU A 301 -22.20 12.85 -17.51
C LEU A 301 -22.76 12.78 -18.93
N ARG A 302 -22.28 11.86 -19.77
CA ARG A 302 -22.72 11.67 -21.17
C ARG A 302 -24.05 10.92 -21.27
N GLY A 303 -24.42 10.17 -20.23
CA GLY A 303 -25.60 9.31 -20.21
C GLY A 303 -26.94 10.05 -20.24
N GLY A 304 -26.98 11.34 -19.88
CA GLY A 304 -28.20 12.14 -19.91
C GLY A 304 -28.72 12.46 -21.31
N ALA A 305 -27.90 12.30 -22.35
CA ALA A 305 -28.26 12.56 -23.75
C ALA A 305 -28.72 11.31 -24.52
N ARG A 306 -28.86 10.15 -23.86
CA ARG A 306 -29.33 8.88 -24.46
C ARG A 306 -30.79 8.54 -24.15
N GLN A 307 -31.59 9.50 -23.67
CA GLN A 307 -33.04 9.34 -23.50
C GLN A 307 -33.80 10.30 -24.41
#